data_AF-A0A0Q4AXN3-F1
#
_entry.id   AF-A0A0Q4AXN3-F1
#
_cell.length_a   1.000
_cell.length_b   1.000
_cell.length_c   1.000
_cell.angle_alpha   90.00
_cell.angle_beta   90.00
_cell.angle_gamma   90.00
#
_symmetry.space_group_name_H-M   'P 1'
#
loop_
_entity.id
_entity.type
_entity.pdbx_description
1 polymer ?
#
loop_
_entity_poly.entity_id
_entity_poly.type
_entity_poly.pdbx_seq_one_letter_code
_entity_poly.pdbx_strand_id
1 'polypeptide(L)'
;MRRHFTYILAIFMATSALFASCAKEGYQGGESSLMQSEIVAGLDSDSQAVQKLAVEVESAMVIQDGGVGQPLGDRTVSAVIPIQLNGEAIRTAGYSPEAVPVFFAVNYAPGGYSIVSSAHGESSLWAFFPDGQFSPQKMAECPPLCLLMERAVEMSVEKAGPRYPPAHRIGDEDDTIFEPYVEESRNLEMTNERMEPLLPVVWGQGYPYNAKVAPSPAGCVATAMAQVLAYYRKPAKWDWAKLRKHHPKEHSGVNAPEAYSELADLFQDLGQLVDMKYGASVSNADPKLIPPALVGLGFSSGGILRDLDYARVKGELSAGHPVIAGGFSHHEVRSHGIWPFDWEEDLYSGGHAFVLDGWCVFRRRVDVYRKMGGGKRKKERSFCVYKELVHVNMGWDDPWCNGYFYCGLFDTERMPYPDRPTSGRRPSYEYLLKTLEGVRP
;
A
#
# COMPACT_ATOMS: atom_id res chain seq x y z
N MET A 1 -23.23 -19.19 54.72
CA MET A 1 -22.99 -18.24 53.62
C MET A 1 -21.50 -18.02 53.46
N ARG A 2 -20.82 -18.83 52.64
CA ARG A 2 -19.41 -18.62 52.27
C ARG A 2 -19.41 -18.05 50.84
N ARG A 3 -19.00 -16.79 50.69
CA ARG A 3 -18.72 -16.15 49.39
C ARG A 3 -17.36 -16.64 48.91
N HIS A 4 -17.32 -17.46 47.87
CA HIS A 4 -16.09 -17.73 47.13
C HIS A 4 -15.92 -16.63 46.09
N PHE A 5 -14.84 -15.85 46.22
CA PHE A 5 -14.32 -15.01 45.15
C PHE A 5 -13.61 -15.94 44.15
N THR A 6 -14.19 -16.13 42.97
CA THR A 6 -13.51 -16.75 41.83
C THR A 6 -12.67 -15.67 41.15
N TYR A 7 -11.35 -15.73 41.34
CA TYR A 7 -10.40 -14.98 40.54
C TYR A 7 -10.36 -15.61 39.15
N ILE A 8 -10.81 -14.90 38.12
CA ILE A 8 -10.61 -15.29 36.71
C ILE A 8 -9.19 -14.90 36.34
N LEU A 9 -8.31 -15.89 36.25
CA LEU A 9 -6.95 -15.74 35.74
C LEU A 9 -7.02 -15.84 34.21
N ALA A 10 -7.11 -14.70 33.52
CA ALA A 10 -6.94 -14.64 32.07
C ALA A 10 -5.43 -14.75 31.75
N ILE A 11 -5.03 -15.88 31.17
CA ILE A 11 -3.67 -16.09 30.66
C ILE A 11 -3.63 -15.56 29.22
N PHE A 12 -2.97 -14.43 29.00
CA PHE A 12 -2.65 -13.94 27.65
C PHE A 12 -1.42 -14.69 27.12
N MET A 13 -1.56 -15.44 26.03
CA MET A 13 -0.44 -16.10 25.34
C MET A 13 -0.34 -15.68 23.87
N ALA A 14 0.87 -15.20 23.54
CA ALA A 14 1.56 -15.06 22.25
C ALA A 14 0.72 -14.90 20.96
N THR A 15 0.65 -13.67 20.46
CA THR A 15 0.39 -13.37 19.03
C THR A 15 1.49 -13.97 18.15
N SER A 16 1.17 -14.91 17.26
CA SER A 16 2.08 -15.40 16.23
C SER A 16 1.87 -14.62 14.93
N ALA A 17 2.61 -13.53 14.76
CA ALA A 17 2.58 -12.70 13.55
C ALA A 17 3.80 -13.03 12.68
N LEU A 18 3.61 -13.80 11.61
CA LEU A 18 4.68 -14.17 10.66
C LEU A 18 4.48 -13.47 9.32
N PHE A 19 5.42 -12.62 8.90
CA PHE A 19 5.34 -12.10 7.53
C PHE A 19 5.59 -13.24 6.55
N ALA A 20 4.72 -13.31 5.54
CA ALA A 20 4.69 -14.39 4.58
C ALA A 20 5.13 -13.95 3.17
N SER A 21 5.55 -14.88 2.33
CA SER A 21 5.93 -14.58 0.95
C SER A 21 5.17 -15.45 -0.03
N CYS A 22 4.61 -14.88 -1.10
CA CYS A 22 4.03 -15.65 -2.19
C CYS A 22 5.06 -15.96 -3.28
N ALA A 23 5.14 -17.20 -3.75
CA ALA A 23 5.87 -17.56 -4.96
C ALA A 23 5.17 -17.05 -6.22
N LYS A 24 5.97 -16.83 -7.28
CA LYS A 24 5.54 -16.41 -8.63
C LYS A 24 4.74 -17.49 -9.38
N GLU A 25 4.75 -18.73 -8.89
CA GLU A 25 3.96 -19.82 -9.45
C GLU A 25 2.73 -20.08 -8.57
N GLY A 26 1.56 -19.75 -9.13
CA GLY A 26 0.25 -20.19 -8.65
C GLY A 26 -0.02 -19.91 -7.18
N TYR A 27 -0.24 -18.64 -6.84
CA TYR A 27 -1.02 -18.30 -5.65
C TYR A 27 -2.38 -19.02 -5.76
N GLN A 28 -2.53 -20.14 -5.04
CA GLN A 28 -3.82 -20.77 -4.73
C GLN A 28 -4.40 -20.25 -3.40
N GLY A 29 -3.80 -19.20 -2.82
CA GLY A 29 -4.54 -18.32 -1.92
C GLY A 29 -5.54 -17.54 -2.77
N GLY A 30 -6.72 -17.26 -2.22
CA GLY A 30 -7.90 -16.91 -3.00
C GLY A 30 -7.69 -15.75 -3.97
N GLU A 31 -8.44 -15.78 -5.07
CA GLU A 31 -8.83 -14.55 -5.77
C GLU A 31 -9.04 -13.43 -4.74
N SER A 32 -8.50 -12.24 -5.00
CA SER A 32 -8.79 -11.05 -4.20
C SER A 32 -10.27 -11.04 -3.90
N SER A 33 -10.62 -11.08 -2.62
CA SER A 33 -12.02 -11.31 -2.26
C SER A 33 -12.89 -10.20 -2.83
N LEU A 34 -12.35 -8.97 -2.89
CA LEU A 34 -13.04 -7.77 -3.36
C LEU A 34 -12.74 -7.38 -4.82
N MET A 35 -11.73 -7.94 -5.50
CA MET A 35 -11.39 -7.53 -6.87
C MET A 35 -11.38 -8.70 -7.85
N GLN A 36 -12.00 -8.49 -9.02
CA GLN A 36 -11.95 -9.41 -10.14
C GLN A 36 -11.19 -8.77 -11.30
N SER A 37 -10.19 -9.47 -11.83
CA SER A 37 -9.25 -8.94 -12.81
C SER A 37 -9.80 -9.05 -14.26
N GLU A 38 -10.98 -8.51 -14.53
CA GLU A 38 -11.59 -8.50 -15.87
C GLU A 38 -11.64 -7.08 -16.48
N ILE A 39 -11.38 -6.99 -17.79
CA ILE A 39 -11.48 -5.73 -18.54
C ILE A 39 -12.91 -5.60 -19.05
N VAL A 40 -13.64 -4.59 -18.58
CA VAL A 40 -14.97 -4.25 -19.12
C VAL A 40 -14.83 -3.18 -20.19
N ALA A 41 -15.34 -3.45 -21.39
CA ALA A 41 -15.41 -2.47 -22.46
C ALA A 41 -16.67 -1.59 -22.28
N GLY A 42 -16.50 -0.37 -21.78
CA GLY A 42 -17.59 0.60 -21.69
C GLY A 42 -17.29 1.70 -20.68
N LEU A 43 -17.46 2.95 -21.08
CA LEU A 43 -17.24 4.12 -20.23
C LEU A 43 -18.44 5.06 -20.43
N ASP A 44 -19.27 5.21 -19.40
CA ASP A 44 -20.33 6.24 -19.33
C ASP A 44 -19.81 7.55 -18.69
N SER A 45 -20.69 8.45 -18.24
CA SER A 45 -20.35 9.79 -17.71
C SER A 45 -19.27 9.84 -16.63
N ASP A 46 -19.04 8.78 -15.85
CA ASP A 46 -17.93 8.69 -14.88
C ASP A 46 -16.53 8.73 -15.55
N SER A 47 -16.49 8.44 -16.84
CA SER A 47 -15.30 8.52 -17.70
C SER A 47 -14.71 9.92 -17.82
N GLN A 48 -15.51 10.99 -17.83
CA GLN A 48 -14.97 12.34 -18.09
C GLN A 48 -14.17 12.89 -16.91
N ALA A 49 -14.65 12.68 -15.67
CA ALA A 49 -13.93 13.09 -14.46
C ALA A 49 -12.63 12.29 -14.30
N VAL A 50 -12.68 10.99 -14.60
CA VAL A 50 -11.52 10.09 -14.62
C VAL A 50 -10.53 10.47 -15.71
N GLN A 51 -10.97 10.77 -16.93
CA GLN A 51 -10.11 11.25 -18.02
C GLN A 51 -9.46 12.59 -17.67
N LYS A 52 -10.21 13.51 -17.05
CA LYS A 52 -9.65 14.78 -16.57
C LYS A 52 -8.59 14.54 -15.51
N LEU A 53 -8.86 13.71 -14.50
CA LEU A 53 -7.88 13.36 -13.47
C LEU A 53 -6.67 12.65 -14.09
N ALA A 54 -6.87 11.76 -15.06
CA ALA A 54 -5.81 11.06 -15.77
C ALA A 54 -4.82 12.04 -16.44
N VAL A 55 -5.35 13.06 -17.13
CA VAL A 55 -4.56 14.13 -17.75
C VAL A 55 -3.90 15.02 -16.69
N GLU A 56 -4.57 15.29 -15.57
CA GLU A 56 -3.97 16.03 -14.45
C GLU A 56 -2.81 15.27 -13.81
N VAL A 57 -2.95 13.95 -13.61
CA VAL A 57 -1.89 13.08 -13.08
C VAL A 57 -0.72 13.02 -14.06
N GLU A 58 -0.98 12.83 -15.35
CA GLU A 58 0.01 12.92 -16.43
C GLU A 58 0.78 14.24 -16.36
N SER A 59 0.06 15.37 -16.32
CA SER A 59 0.65 16.71 -16.26
C SER A 59 1.47 16.93 -14.99
N ALA A 60 1.02 16.38 -13.86
CA ALA A 60 1.71 16.48 -12.58
C ALA A 60 2.96 15.58 -12.51
N MET A 61 3.00 14.49 -13.27
CA MET A 61 4.17 13.62 -13.41
C MET A 61 5.28 14.23 -14.28
N VAL A 62 4.98 15.28 -15.06
CA VAL A 62 5.99 16.05 -15.80
C VAL A 62 6.87 16.80 -14.80
N ILE A 63 8.03 16.22 -14.51
CA ILE A 63 9.07 16.86 -13.71
C ILE A 63 9.49 18.15 -14.42
N GLN A 64 9.09 19.31 -13.90
CA GLN A 64 9.75 20.58 -14.21
C GLN A 64 11.13 20.53 -13.56
N ASP A 65 12.13 20.07 -14.30
CA ASP A 65 13.44 19.89 -13.76
C ASP A 65 14.27 21.18 -13.83
N GLY A 66 14.76 21.58 -12.65
CA GLY A 66 15.89 22.49 -12.48
C GLY A 66 17.17 21.76 -12.11
N GLY A 67 17.28 20.42 -12.24
CA GLY A 67 18.50 19.71 -11.89
C GLY A 67 18.58 18.24 -12.28
N VAL A 68 19.14 17.99 -13.46
CA VAL A 68 19.86 16.76 -13.86
C VAL A 68 19.14 15.43 -13.55
N GLY A 69 17.92 15.31 -14.03
CA GLY A 69 17.29 14.06 -14.45
C GLY A 69 16.62 14.28 -15.80
N GLN A 70 16.53 13.26 -16.66
CA GLN A 70 15.72 13.41 -17.86
C GLN A 70 14.27 13.76 -17.44
N PRO A 71 13.64 14.81 -18.00
CA PRO A 71 12.26 15.13 -17.69
C PRO A 71 11.37 13.93 -18.05
N LEU A 72 10.43 13.56 -17.17
CA LEU A 72 9.31 12.67 -17.51
C LEU A 72 8.27 13.37 -18.42
N GLY A 73 8.73 14.19 -19.36
CA GLY A 73 7.90 14.92 -20.32
C GLY A 73 7.49 14.04 -21.50
N ASP A 74 6.30 14.32 -22.05
CA ASP A 74 5.62 13.61 -23.15
C ASP A 74 4.92 12.29 -22.79
N ARG A 75 4.46 12.14 -21.54
CA ARG A 75 3.49 11.08 -21.25
C ARG A 75 2.11 11.47 -21.78
N THR A 76 1.35 10.54 -22.36
CA THR A 76 -0.06 10.75 -22.74
C THR A 76 -0.90 9.59 -22.29
N VAL A 77 -2.14 9.83 -21.84
CA VAL A 77 -3.12 8.77 -21.56
C VAL A 77 -3.27 7.84 -22.78
N SER A 78 -2.93 6.56 -22.62
CA SER A 78 -3.01 5.55 -23.68
C SER A 78 -4.21 4.62 -23.53
N ALA A 79 -4.63 4.32 -22.29
CA ALA A 79 -5.83 3.55 -22.01
C ALA A 79 -6.40 3.91 -20.63
N VAL A 80 -7.73 3.83 -20.51
CA VAL A 80 -8.45 3.85 -19.23
C VAL A 80 -9.17 2.51 -19.12
N ILE A 81 -8.77 1.72 -18.13
CA ILE A 81 -9.18 0.33 -17.94
C ILE A 81 -10.00 0.27 -16.66
N PRO A 82 -11.32 -0.01 -16.71
CA PRO A 82 -12.10 -0.21 -15.51
C PRO A 82 -11.61 -1.46 -14.77
N ILE A 83 -11.51 -1.36 -13.44
CA ILE A 83 -11.15 -2.46 -12.56
C ILE A 83 -12.43 -2.95 -11.91
N GLN A 84 -12.79 -4.20 -12.17
CA GLN A 84 -14.02 -4.76 -11.66
C GLN A 84 -13.85 -5.20 -10.20
N LEU A 85 -14.83 -4.83 -9.39
CA LEU A 85 -14.91 -5.26 -8.00
C LEU A 85 -15.84 -6.47 -7.91
N ASN A 86 -15.52 -7.40 -7.02
CA ASN A 86 -16.32 -8.59 -6.77
C ASN A 86 -17.63 -8.20 -6.07
N GLY A 87 -18.72 -8.16 -6.84
CA GLY A 87 -20.03 -7.76 -6.36
C GLY A 87 -20.61 -8.65 -5.26
N GLU A 88 -20.22 -9.93 -5.19
CA GLU A 88 -20.67 -10.83 -4.13
C GLU A 88 -19.96 -10.54 -2.81
N ALA A 89 -18.65 -10.27 -2.86
CA ALA A 89 -17.88 -9.88 -1.69
C ALA A 89 -18.25 -8.49 -1.19
N ILE A 90 -18.52 -7.53 -2.08
CA ILE A 90 -19.08 -6.22 -1.73
C ILE A 90 -20.36 -6.38 -0.90
N ARG A 91 -21.30 -7.22 -1.37
CA ARG A 91 -22.55 -7.50 -0.64
C ARG A 91 -22.31 -8.19 0.69
N THR A 92 -21.40 -9.15 0.73
CA THR A 92 -21.05 -9.93 1.93
C THR A 92 -20.38 -9.05 3.00
N ALA A 93 -19.55 -8.10 2.57
CA ALA A 93 -18.95 -7.08 3.43
C ALA A 93 -19.94 -6.00 3.91
N GLY A 94 -21.21 -6.06 3.46
CA GLY A 94 -22.28 -5.16 3.89
C GLY A 94 -22.31 -3.83 3.16
N TYR A 95 -21.58 -3.69 2.05
CA TYR A 95 -21.58 -2.50 1.21
C TYR A 95 -22.71 -2.57 0.17
N SER A 96 -23.36 -1.44 -0.10
CA SER A 96 -24.32 -1.35 -1.22
C SER A 96 -23.55 -1.33 -2.54
N PRO A 97 -23.83 -2.23 -3.50
CA PRO A 97 -23.17 -2.24 -4.81
C PRO A 97 -23.31 -0.91 -5.57
N GLU A 98 -24.41 -0.18 -5.34
CA GLU A 98 -24.69 1.11 -5.97
C GLU A 98 -23.89 2.27 -5.34
N ALA A 99 -23.28 2.07 -4.17
CA ALA A 99 -22.49 3.06 -3.44
C ALA A 99 -20.96 2.84 -3.59
N VAL A 100 -20.54 1.80 -4.30
CA VAL A 100 -19.13 1.49 -4.47
C VAL A 100 -18.53 2.33 -5.60
N PRO A 101 -17.47 3.11 -5.34
CA PRO A 101 -16.78 3.88 -6.38
C PRO A 101 -16.28 2.99 -7.51
N VAL A 102 -16.36 3.46 -8.76
CA VAL A 102 -15.76 2.75 -9.89
C VAL A 102 -14.27 3.03 -9.90
N PHE A 103 -13.46 1.97 -9.88
CA PHE A 103 -12.01 2.05 -9.98
C PHE A 103 -11.55 1.92 -11.43
N PHE A 104 -10.49 2.63 -11.77
CA PHE A 104 -9.87 2.61 -13.09
C PHE A 104 -8.36 2.57 -12.94
N ALA A 105 -7.72 1.75 -13.78
CA ALA A 105 -6.33 1.91 -14.10
C ALA A 105 -6.18 2.81 -15.34
N VAL A 106 -5.25 3.76 -15.30
CA VAL A 106 -4.94 4.66 -16.41
C VAL A 106 -3.52 4.34 -16.86
N ASN A 107 -3.36 3.83 -18.08
CA ASN A 107 -2.06 3.62 -18.70
C ASN A 107 -1.59 4.89 -19.41
N TYR A 108 -0.29 5.13 -19.35
CA TYR A 108 0.39 6.22 -20.04
C TYR A 108 1.36 5.66 -21.08
N ALA A 109 1.52 6.35 -22.21
CA ALA A 109 2.60 6.12 -23.17
C ALA A 109 3.70 7.17 -22.94
N PRO A 110 5.01 6.86 -23.02
CA PRO A 110 5.57 5.55 -23.38
C PRO A 110 5.51 4.51 -22.25
N GLY A 111 5.22 4.91 -21.01
CA GLY A 111 5.06 3.98 -19.89
C GLY A 111 4.57 4.64 -18.61
N GLY A 112 4.25 3.81 -17.63
CA GLY A 112 3.63 4.13 -16.36
C GLY A 112 2.13 3.90 -16.36
N TYR A 113 1.56 3.76 -15.16
CA TYR A 113 0.12 3.69 -14.96
C TYR A 113 -0.30 4.31 -13.62
N SER A 114 -1.56 4.66 -13.46
CA SER A 114 -2.13 5.12 -12.18
C SER A 114 -3.41 4.38 -11.85
N ILE A 115 -3.74 4.33 -10.57
CA ILE A 115 -5.00 3.80 -10.07
C ILE A 115 -5.81 4.96 -9.52
N VAL A 116 -7.01 5.12 -10.06
CA VAL A 116 -7.93 6.20 -9.70
C VAL A 116 -9.31 5.63 -9.42
N SER A 117 -10.12 6.34 -8.64
CA SER A 117 -11.54 6.04 -8.51
C SER A 117 -12.39 7.28 -8.79
N SER A 118 -13.63 7.06 -9.21
CA SER A 118 -14.69 8.09 -9.27
C SER A 118 -15.80 7.71 -8.28
N ALA A 119 -16.14 8.64 -7.38
CA ALA A 119 -17.28 8.51 -6.48
C ALA A 119 -18.04 9.84 -6.44
N HIS A 120 -19.34 9.84 -6.72
CA HIS A 120 -20.19 11.03 -6.61
C HIS A 120 -19.66 12.29 -7.33
N GLY A 121 -18.98 12.12 -8.47
CA GLY A 121 -18.39 13.23 -9.24
C GLY A 121 -17.04 13.75 -8.71
N GLU A 122 -16.47 13.15 -7.66
CA GLU A 122 -15.12 13.41 -7.18
C GLU A 122 -14.17 12.25 -7.58
N SER A 123 -13.06 12.57 -8.24
CA SER A 123 -12.04 11.58 -8.60
C SER A 123 -10.84 11.62 -7.65
N SER A 124 -10.35 10.45 -7.26
CA SER A 124 -9.24 10.28 -6.30
C SER A 124 -8.09 9.46 -6.90
N LEU A 125 -6.86 9.97 -6.79
CA LEU A 125 -5.62 9.23 -7.12
C LEU A 125 -5.21 8.31 -5.96
N TRP A 126 -5.21 6.99 -6.14
CA TRP A 126 -4.84 6.04 -5.08
C TRP A 126 -3.39 5.60 -5.16
N ALA A 127 -2.88 5.38 -6.38
CA ALA A 127 -1.50 5.01 -6.60
C ALA A 127 -1.02 5.47 -7.98
N PHE A 128 0.28 5.65 -8.14
CA PHE A 128 0.90 5.80 -9.44
C PHE A 128 2.18 4.98 -9.55
N PHE A 129 2.46 4.50 -10.75
CA PHE A 129 3.56 3.60 -11.07
C PHE A 129 4.33 4.25 -12.22
N PRO A 130 5.60 4.65 -11.99
CA PRO A 130 6.41 5.26 -13.04
C PRO A 130 6.65 4.34 -14.24
N ASP A 131 6.66 3.03 -14.00
CA ASP A 131 7.09 2.01 -14.97
C ASP A 131 5.95 1.08 -15.40
N GLY A 132 6.11 0.52 -16.61
CA GLY A 132 5.23 -0.52 -17.14
C GLY A 132 3.85 -0.03 -17.59
N GLN A 133 2.90 -0.94 -17.74
CA GLN A 133 1.50 -0.65 -18.07
C GLN A 133 0.62 -1.61 -17.28
N PHE A 134 -0.49 -1.11 -16.73
CA PHE A 134 -1.43 -1.92 -15.98
C PHE A 134 -1.88 -3.15 -16.79
N SER A 135 -1.80 -4.31 -16.15
CA SER A 135 -2.30 -5.59 -16.63
C SER A 135 -3.00 -6.29 -15.47
N PRO A 136 -4.27 -6.69 -15.63
CA PRO A 136 -4.98 -7.44 -14.59
C PRO A 136 -4.28 -8.76 -14.25
N GLN A 137 -3.67 -9.43 -15.23
CA GLN A 137 -2.92 -10.67 -15.03
C GLN A 137 -1.67 -10.46 -14.17
N LYS A 138 -0.86 -9.44 -14.51
CA LYS A 138 0.31 -9.09 -13.70
C LYS A 138 -0.07 -8.66 -12.28
N MET A 139 -1.21 -7.99 -12.11
CA MET A 139 -1.71 -7.62 -10.78
C MET A 139 -1.99 -8.85 -9.94
N ALA A 140 -2.67 -9.85 -10.51
CA ALA A 140 -2.94 -11.12 -9.82
C ALA A 140 -1.66 -11.89 -9.45
N GLU A 141 -0.57 -11.70 -10.21
CA GLU A 141 0.76 -12.26 -9.91
C GLU A 141 1.53 -11.46 -8.82
N CYS A 142 1.00 -10.32 -8.39
CA CYS A 142 1.53 -9.50 -7.30
C CYS A 142 0.52 -9.37 -6.14
N PRO A 143 0.39 -10.40 -5.28
CA PRO A 143 -0.46 -10.36 -4.09
C PRO A 143 -0.29 -9.10 -3.21
N PRO A 144 0.93 -8.55 -3.03
CA PRO A 144 1.12 -7.29 -2.30
C PRO A 144 0.38 -6.09 -2.89
N LEU A 145 0.34 -6.00 -4.22
CA LEU A 145 -0.38 -4.95 -4.93
C LEU A 145 -1.89 -5.15 -4.77
N CYS A 146 -2.38 -6.38 -4.90
CA CYS A 146 -3.79 -6.70 -4.67
C CYS A 146 -4.25 -6.24 -3.28
N LEU A 147 -3.47 -6.54 -2.23
CA LEU A 147 -3.77 -6.13 -0.85
C LEU A 147 -3.95 -4.61 -0.72
N LEU A 148 -3.05 -3.81 -1.30
CA LEU A 148 -3.17 -2.36 -1.24
C LEU A 148 -4.35 -1.83 -2.06
N MET A 149 -4.71 -2.54 -3.14
CA MET A 149 -5.87 -2.18 -3.95
C MET A 149 -7.20 -2.50 -3.24
N GLU A 150 -7.30 -3.65 -2.55
CA GLU A 150 -8.45 -3.97 -1.70
C GLU A 150 -8.66 -2.90 -0.63
N ARG A 151 -7.58 -2.49 0.04
CA ARG A 151 -7.65 -1.41 1.03
C ARG A 151 -8.12 -0.09 0.44
N ALA A 152 -7.69 0.24 -0.78
CA ALA A 152 -8.16 1.42 -1.50
C ALA A 152 -9.67 1.39 -1.75
N VAL A 153 -10.20 0.21 -2.11
CA VAL A 153 -11.63 -0.01 -2.32
C VAL A 153 -12.41 0.22 -1.04
N GLU A 154 -12.02 -0.43 0.06
CA GLU A 154 -12.68 -0.26 1.36
C GLU A 154 -12.77 1.21 1.77
N MET A 155 -11.63 1.91 1.76
CA MET A 155 -11.54 3.31 2.14
C MET A 155 -12.40 4.22 1.25
N SER A 156 -12.57 3.84 -0.02
CA SER A 156 -13.37 4.61 -0.97
C SER A 156 -14.87 4.52 -0.68
N VAL A 157 -15.34 3.37 -0.20
CA VAL A 157 -16.75 3.15 0.16
C VAL A 157 -17.10 3.90 1.45
N GLU A 158 -16.19 3.95 2.42
CA GLU A 158 -16.41 4.70 3.66
C GLU A 158 -16.57 6.20 3.44
N LYS A 159 -15.70 6.78 2.60
CA LYS A 159 -15.77 8.21 2.28
C LYS A 159 -17.04 8.57 1.52
N ALA A 160 -17.68 7.61 0.85
CA ALA A 160 -18.97 7.76 0.19
C ALA A 160 -20.16 7.71 1.17
N GLY A 161 -19.93 7.41 2.46
CA GLY A 161 -20.95 7.50 3.51
C GLY A 161 -21.60 8.89 3.56
N PRO A 162 -22.89 8.99 3.89
CA PRO A 162 -23.62 10.25 3.80
C PRO A 162 -22.96 11.32 4.68
N ARG A 163 -22.56 12.43 4.05
CA ARG A 163 -22.37 13.72 4.74
C ARG A 163 -23.74 14.16 5.25
N TYR A 164 -24.25 13.53 6.31
CA TYR A 164 -25.47 14.03 6.95
C TYR A 164 -25.13 15.38 7.60
N PRO A 165 -25.76 16.50 7.20
CA PRO A 165 -25.96 17.57 8.16
C PRO A 165 -26.77 17.01 9.36
N PRO A 166 -26.55 17.51 10.59
CA PRO A 166 -27.25 17.00 11.77
C PRO A 166 -28.76 16.95 11.54
N ALA A 167 -29.38 15.84 11.98
CA ALA A 167 -30.79 15.55 11.78
C ALA A 167 -31.69 16.76 12.11
N HIS A 168 -32.34 17.32 11.10
CA HIS A 168 -33.41 18.30 11.29
C HIS A 168 -34.59 17.61 11.97
N ARG A 169 -35.20 18.30 12.95
CA ARG A 169 -36.45 17.86 13.56
C ARG A 169 -37.56 18.05 12.53
N ILE A 170 -38.40 17.02 12.36
CA ILE A 170 -39.59 17.08 11.51
C ILE A 170 -40.51 18.18 12.05
N GLY A 171 -40.69 19.25 11.27
CA GLY A 171 -41.51 20.41 11.63
C GLY A 171 -41.17 21.72 10.91
N ASP A 172 -39.98 21.86 10.32
CA ASP A 172 -39.61 23.06 9.56
C ASP A 172 -40.07 22.93 8.09
N GLU A 173 -41.31 23.34 7.83
CA GLU A 173 -41.81 23.64 6.49
C GLU A 173 -41.30 25.03 6.04
N ASP A 174 -40.01 25.16 5.76
CA ASP A 174 -39.41 26.06 4.76
C ASP A 174 -37.88 25.94 4.89
N ASP A 175 -37.21 25.40 3.87
CA ASP A 175 -35.86 25.78 3.45
C ASP A 175 -35.30 24.69 2.52
N THR A 176 -35.47 24.88 1.22
CA THR A 176 -34.48 24.38 0.28
C THR A 176 -33.13 24.96 0.71
N ILE A 177 -32.28 24.16 1.36
CA ILE A 177 -30.89 24.52 1.65
C ILE A 177 -30.19 24.66 0.30
N PHE A 178 -30.29 25.85 -0.28
CA PHE A 178 -29.49 26.24 -1.41
C PHE A 178 -28.08 26.40 -0.85
N GLU A 179 -27.22 25.40 -1.02
CA GLU A 179 -25.82 25.58 -0.64
C GLU A 179 -25.30 26.83 -1.38
N PRO A 180 -25.05 27.94 -0.66
CA PRO A 180 -24.80 29.23 -1.30
C PRO A 180 -23.38 29.29 -1.83
N TYR A 181 -22.63 28.20 -1.77
CA TYR A 181 -21.25 28.10 -2.19
C TYR A 181 -21.08 27.10 -3.34
N VAL A 182 -20.05 27.34 -4.16
CA VAL A 182 -19.55 26.42 -5.18
C VAL A 182 -18.06 26.29 -4.97
N GLU A 183 -17.57 25.06 -4.93
CA GLU A 183 -16.14 24.79 -4.92
C GLU A 183 -15.66 24.48 -6.34
N GLU A 184 -14.59 25.14 -6.78
CA GLU A 184 -13.93 24.87 -8.05
C GLU A 184 -12.50 24.41 -7.77
N SER A 185 -12.23 23.15 -8.11
CA SER A 185 -10.90 22.56 -8.04
C SER A 185 -10.07 22.93 -9.28
N ARG A 186 -8.86 23.43 -9.04
CA ARG A 186 -7.81 23.56 -10.07
C ARG A 186 -7.16 22.21 -10.35
N ASN A 187 -6.29 22.18 -11.35
CA ASN A 187 -5.57 20.97 -11.72
C ASN A 187 -4.70 20.47 -10.54
N LEU A 188 -4.55 19.15 -10.45
CA LEU A 188 -3.58 18.52 -9.58
C LEU A 188 -2.16 18.88 -10.04
N GLU A 189 -1.27 19.17 -9.09
CA GLU A 189 0.14 19.47 -9.33
C GLU A 189 1.00 18.65 -8.36
N MET A 190 2.08 18.04 -8.84
CA MET A 190 3.11 17.50 -7.96
C MET A 190 3.98 18.66 -7.46
N THR A 191 4.25 18.69 -6.16
CA THR A 191 5.10 19.72 -5.56
C THR A 191 6.58 19.37 -5.68
N ASN A 192 7.44 20.34 -5.39
CA ASN A 192 8.89 20.10 -5.25
C ASN A 192 9.24 19.39 -3.92
N GLU A 193 8.26 19.21 -3.03
CA GLU A 193 8.42 18.48 -1.77
C GLU A 193 8.34 16.97 -2.05
N ARG A 194 9.50 16.35 -2.26
CA ARG A 194 9.63 14.92 -2.58
C ARG A 194 10.97 14.32 -2.19
N MET A 195 11.00 13.00 -2.13
CA MET A 195 12.18 12.16 -2.02
C MET A 195 12.08 11.03 -3.06
N GLU A 196 13.04 10.98 -3.98
CA GLU A 196 13.11 9.91 -4.98
C GLU A 196 13.40 8.55 -4.31
N PRO A 197 13.07 7.41 -4.97
CA PRO A 197 13.29 6.09 -4.40
C PRO A 197 14.76 5.85 -4.06
N LEU A 198 15.03 5.53 -2.79
CA LEU A 198 16.36 5.37 -2.22
C LEU A 198 17.03 4.06 -2.66
N LEU A 199 16.26 3.00 -2.85
CA LEU A 199 16.85 1.68 -3.11
C LEU A 199 17.55 1.65 -4.49
N PRO A 200 18.75 1.06 -4.57
CA PRO A 200 19.51 1.03 -5.82
C PRO A 200 19.15 -0.14 -6.75
N VAL A 201 18.27 -1.04 -6.30
CA VAL A 201 17.99 -2.34 -6.94
C VAL A 201 16.50 -2.67 -6.89
N VAL A 202 16.07 -3.54 -7.79
CA VAL A 202 14.71 -4.11 -7.84
C VAL A 202 14.85 -5.63 -7.77
N TRP A 203 15.06 -6.16 -6.57
CA TRP A 203 15.22 -7.61 -6.39
C TRP A 203 13.90 -8.28 -6.09
N GLY A 204 13.85 -9.60 -6.28
CA GLY A 204 12.74 -10.42 -5.84
C GLY A 204 13.18 -11.68 -5.13
N GLN A 205 12.40 -12.74 -5.32
CA GLN A 205 12.43 -13.92 -4.45
C GLN A 205 12.70 -15.22 -5.19
N GLY A 206 12.60 -15.19 -6.52
CA GLY A 206 12.85 -16.33 -7.38
C GLY A 206 14.33 -16.52 -7.66
N TYR A 207 14.63 -17.20 -8.76
CA TYR A 207 16.00 -17.32 -9.23
C TYR A 207 16.55 -15.94 -9.66
N PRO A 208 17.79 -15.56 -9.33
CA PRO A 208 18.85 -16.37 -8.71
C PRO A 208 18.83 -16.40 -7.16
N TYR A 209 18.03 -15.54 -6.53
CA TYR A 209 18.01 -15.33 -5.08
C TYR A 209 17.71 -16.61 -4.29
N ASN A 210 16.82 -17.46 -4.78
CA ASN A 210 16.46 -18.71 -4.10
C ASN A 210 17.30 -19.93 -4.50
N ALA A 211 18.37 -19.80 -5.27
CA ALA A 211 19.08 -20.96 -5.84
C ALA A 211 19.59 -21.98 -4.80
N LYS A 212 19.80 -21.57 -3.54
CA LYS A 212 20.25 -22.43 -2.43
C LYS A 212 19.12 -23.05 -1.60
N VAL A 213 17.89 -22.57 -1.80
CA VAL A 213 16.70 -22.96 -1.03
C VAL A 213 15.55 -23.42 -1.94
N ALA A 214 15.82 -23.54 -3.25
CA ALA A 214 14.90 -24.07 -4.23
C ALA A 214 14.40 -25.48 -3.83
N PRO A 215 13.13 -25.83 -4.12
CA PRO A 215 12.17 -25.08 -4.93
C PRO A 215 11.46 -23.92 -4.20
N SER A 216 11.74 -23.69 -2.91
CA SER A 216 11.11 -22.62 -2.14
C SER A 216 11.53 -21.22 -2.59
N PRO A 217 10.66 -20.20 -2.47
CA PRO A 217 11.05 -18.82 -2.66
C PRO A 217 11.99 -18.36 -1.54
N ALA A 218 12.84 -17.37 -1.82
CA ALA A 218 13.81 -16.88 -0.84
C ALA A 218 13.17 -16.20 0.39
N GLY A 219 11.96 -15.64 0.23
CA GLY A 219 11.19 -15.01 1.32
C GLY A 219 11.21 -13.48 1.26
N CYS A 220 10.07 -12.86 1.53
CA CYS A 220 9.86 -11.41 1.36
C CYS A 220 10.66 -10.63 2.40
N VAL A 221 10.77 -11.17 3.62
CA VAL A 221 11.58 -10.60 4.70
C VAL A 221 13.06 -10.58 4.30
N ALA A 222 13.59 -11.69 3.79
CA ALA A 222 14.97 -11.75 3.29
C ALA A 222 15.17 -10.79 2.10
N THR A 223 14.18 -10.67 1.21
CA THR A 223 14.22 -9.76 0.07
C THR A 223 14.23 -8.29 0.50
N ALA A 224 13.34 -7.89 1.40
CA ALA A 224 13.28 -6.53 1.93
C ALA A 224 14.58 -6.16 2.67
N MET A 225 15.10 -7.07 3.48
CA MET A 225 16.42 -6.91 4.11
C MET A 225 17.52 -6.77 3.07
N ALA A 226 17.61 -7.66 2.09
CA ALA A 226 18.64 -7.65 1.06
C ALA A 226 18.69 -6.33 0.30
N GLN A 227 17.53 -5.76 -0.05
CA GLN A 227 17.46 -4.46 -0.71
C GLN A 227 17.95 -3.31 0.18
N VAL A 228 17.61 -3.31 1.48
CA VAL A 228 18.11 -2.32 2.45
C VAL A 228 19.62 -2.47 2.70
N LEU A 229 20.11 -3.71 2.82
CA LEU A 229 21.54 -4.01 2.90
C LEU A 229 22.27 -3.53 1.64
N ALA A 230 21.67 -3.76 0.47
CA ALA A 230 22.19 -3.27 -0.79
C ALA A 230 22.32 -1.76 -0.74
N TYR A 231 21.33 -1.00 -0.28
CA TYR A 231 21.40 0.46 -0.10
C TYR A 231 22.56 0.91 0.80
N TYR A 232 22.71 0.31 1.99
CA TYR A 232 23.79 0.67 2.93
C TYR A 232 25.17 0.07 2.58
N ARG A 233 25.24 -0.87 1.63
CA ARG A 233 26.45 -1.66 1.32
C ARG A 233 27.02 -2.36 2.56
N LYS A 234 26.12 -2.97 3.36
CA LYS A 234 26.47 -3.67 4.59
C LYS A 234 25.88 -5.07 4.62
N PRO A 235 26.59 -6.07 5.18
CA PRO A 235 27.96 -6.02 5.71
C PRO A 235 29.05 -5.94 4.63
N ALA A 236 30.27 -5.54 4.99
CA ALA A 236 31.41 -5.40 4.07
C ALA A 236 31.92 -6.72 3.46
N LYS A 237 31.41 -7.88 3.92
CA LYS A 237 31.81 -9.20 3.41
C LYS A 237 31.37 -9.45 1.95
N TRP A 238 30.37 -8.71 1.47
CA TRP A 238 29.82 -8.86 0.13
C TRP A 238 30.39 -7.82 -0.83
N ASP A 239 30.58 -8.23 -2.08
CA ASP A 239 30.93 -7.32 -3.18
C ASP A 239 29.67 -6.60 -3.68
N TRP A 240 29.23 -5.58 -2.95
CA TRP A 240 28.04 -4.80 -3.28
C TRP A 240 28.10 -4.13 -4.66
N ALA A 241 29.31 -3.81 -5.16
CA ALA A 241 29.47 -3.23 -6.48
C ALA A 241 29.13 -4.26 -7.57
N LYS A 242 29.45 -5.54 -7.36
CA LYS A 242 29.03 -6.64 -8.22
C LYS A 242 27.54 -6.97 -8.03
N LEU A 243 27.06 -7.13 -6.80
CA LEU A 243 25.67 -7.53 -6.53
C LEU A 243 24.66 -6.55 -7.12
N ARG A 244 24.90 -5.23 -6.97
CA ARG A 244 24.00 -4.18 -7.48
C ARG A 244 23.94 -4.06 -9.01
N LYS A 245 24.80 -4.78 -9.76
CA LYS A 245 24.68 -4.85 -11.23
C LYS A 245 23.52 -5.73 -11.66
N HIS A 246 23.06 -6.64 -10.79
CA HIS A 246 21.84 -7.39 -11.05
C HIS A 246 20.63 -6.55 -10.71
N HIS A 247 19.78 -6.31 -11.71
CA HIS A 247 18.52 -5.57 -11.59
C HIS A 247 18.68 -4.20 -10.89
N PRO A 248 19.58 -3.32 -11.36
CA PRO A 248 19.71 -1.97 -10.83
C PRO A 248 18.42 -1.18 -11.10
N LYS A 249 18.04 -0.27 -10.19
CA LYS A 249 16.80 0.52 -10.30
C LYS A 249 16.60 1.16 -11.69
N GLU A 250 17.65 1.78 -12.22
CA GLU A 250 17.60 2.48 -13.52
C GLU A 250 17.49 1.54 -14.73
N HIS A 251 17.88 0.27 -14.58
CA HIS A 251 17.90 -0.72 -15.67
C HIS A 251 17.56 -2.12 -15.13
N SER A 252 16.36 -2.26 -14.56
CA SER A 252 15.94 -3.47 -13.82
C SER A 252 16.00 -4.76 -14.63
N GLY A 253 15.89 -4.70 -15.97
CA GLY A 253 16.03 -5.87 -16.84
C GLY A 253 17.45 -6.42 -17.00
N VAL A 254 18.47 -5.78 -16.43
CA VAL A 254 19.88 -6.20 -16.58
C VAL A 254 20.20 -7.37 -15.65
N ASN A 255 20.46 -8.53 -16.26
CA ASN A 255 20.97 -9.71 -15.57
C ASN A 255 22.50 -9.63 -15.38
N ALA A 256 22.98 -10.03 -14.20
CA ALA A 256 24.41 -10.13 -13.89
C ALA A 256 24.74 -11.55 -13.37
N PRO A 257 24.88 -12.54 -14.27
CA PRO A 257 25.11 -13.93 -13.90
C PRO A 257 26.31 -14.15 -12.98
N GLU A 258 27.34 -13.30 -13.06
CA GLU A 258 28.50 -13.31 -12.18
C GLU A 258 28.18 -13.03 -10.71
N ALA A 259 27.02 -12.43 -10.42
CA ALA A 259 26.54 -12.17 -9.06
C ALA A 259 25.68 -13.31 -8.50
N TYR A 260 25.23 -14.26 -9.33
CA TYR A 260 24.16 -15.20 -8.95
C TYR A 260 24.51 -16.08 -7.75
N SER A 261 25.73 -16.64 -7.71
CA SER A 261 26.16 -17.45 -6.57
C SER A 261 26.15 -16.63 -5.27
N GLU A 262 26.65 -15.41 -5.32
CA GLU A 262 26.79 -14.55 -4.13
C GLU A 262 25.44 -13.96 -3.70
N LEU A 263 24.52 -13.68 -4.64
CA LEU A 263 23.13 -13.36 -4.33
C LEU A 263 22.45 -14.53 -3.63
N ALA A 264 22.63 -15.75 -4.13
CA ALA A 264 22.02 -16.92 -3.50
C ALA A 264 22.58 -17.19 -2.09
N ASP A 265 23.89 -16.98 -1.89
CA ASP A 265 24.52 -17.06 -0.57
C ASP A 265 23.99 -15.95 0.37
N LEU A 266 23.85 -14.71 -0.11
CA LEU A 266 23.27 -13.60 0.65
C LEU A 266 21.85 -13.91 1.13
N PHE A 267 20.99 -14.36 0.24
CA PHE A 267 19.60 -14.64 0.59
C PHE A 267 19.45 -15.87 1.49
N GLN A 268 20.29 -16.89 1.32
CA GLN A 268 20.36 -18.03 2.26
C GLN A 268 20.79 -17.57 3.66
N ASP A 269 21.85 -16.76 3.76
CA ASP A 269 22.34 -16.22 5.04
C ASP A 269 21.26 -15.38 5.74
N LEU A 270 20.57 -14.51 4.99
CA LEU A 270 19.47 -13.71 5.53
C LEU A 270 18.33 -14.58 6.02
N GLY A 271 17.96 -15.62 5.27
CA GLY A 271 16.95 -16.58 5.70
C GLY A 271 17.31 -17.30 7.00
N GLN A 272 18.57 -17.70 7.17
CA GLN A 272 19.04 -18.30 8.42
C GLN A 272 18.97 -17.31 9.59
N LEU A 273 19.33 -16.04 9.37
CA LEU A 273 19.30 -15.01 10.42
C LEU A 273 17.90 -14.70 10.94
N VAL A 274 16.88 -14.88 10.10
CA VAL A 274 15.47 -14.63 10.48
C VAL A 274 14.66 -15.92 10.68
N ASP A 275 15.33 -17.05 10.88
CA ASP A 275 14.71 -18.37 11.07
C ASP A 275 13.60 -18.65 10.05
N MET A 276 13.93 -18.44 8.77
CA MET A 276 12.98 -18.50 7.66
C MET A 276 12.37 -19.90 7.56
N LYS A 277 11.05 -19.96 7.61
CA LYS A 277 10.25 -21.17 7.39
C LYS A 277 9.99 -21.31 5.90
N TYR A 278 10.86 -22.04 5.20
CA TYR A 278 10.72 -22.32 3.77
C TYR A 278 9.59 -23.32 3.50
N GLY A 279 8.68 -22.95 2.59
CA GLY A 279 7.61 -23.79 2.09
C GLY A 279 7.64 -23.87 0.57
N ALA A 280 6.91 -24.83 -0.02
CA ALA A 280 6.95 -25.09 -1.46
C ALA A 280 6.52 -23.87 -2.30
N SER A 281 5.52 -23.13 -1.82
CA SER A 281 4.98 -21.95 -2.51
C SER A 281 5.14 -20.66 -1.70
N VAL A 282 5.51 -20.77 -0.42
CA VAL A 282 5.52 -19.64 0.51
C VAL A 282 6.63 -19.78 1.54
N SER A 283 7.39 -18.71 1.80
CA SER A 283 8.44 -18.67 2.82
C SER A 283 8.22 -17.53 3.82
N ASN A 284 8.23 -17.83 5.12
CA ASN A 284 7.76 -16.91 6.17
C ASN A 284 8.79 -16.69 7.28
N ALA A 285 8.85 -15.50 7.85
CA ALA A 285 9.70 -15.18 8.99
C ALA A 285 9.00 -14.22 9.96
N ASP A 286 9.35 -14.29 11.25
CA ASP A 286 8.86 -13.33 12.24
C ASP A 286 9.63 -12.01 12.08
N PRO A 287 8.95 -10.87 11.81
CA PRO A 287 9.62 -9.58 11.71
C PRO A 287 10.46 -9.20 12.93
N LYS A 288 10.14 -9.72 14.12
CA LYS A 288 10.90 -9.48 15.35
C LYS A 288 12.34 -9.96 15.28
N LEU A 289 12.66 -10.83 14.32
CA LEU A 289 14.01 -11.31 14.07
C LEU A 289 14.82 -10.36 13.18
N ILE A 290 14.19 -9.41 12.47
CA ILE A 290 14.90 -8.45 11.62
C ILE A 290 15.82 -7.53 12.43
N PRO A 291 15.38 -6.85 13.53
CA PRO A 291 16.28 -6.01 14.31
C PRO A 291 17.55 -6.70 14.81
N PRO A 292 17.49 -7.85 15.51
CA PRO A 292 18.72 -8.52 15.96
C PRO A 292 19.59 -9.01 14.79
N ALA A 293 18.98 -9.45 13.67
CA ALA A 293 19.72 -9.83 12.47
C ALA A 293 20.52 -8.66 11.89
N LEU A 294 19.91 -7.47 11.76
CA LEU A 294 20.60 -6.27 11.27
C LEU A 294 21.77 -5.87 12.18
N VAL A 295 21.60 -5.93 13.51
CA VAL A 295 22.71 -5.69 14.45
C VAL A 295 23.84 -6.71 14.23
N GLY A 296 23.52 -7.99 14.06
CA GLY A 296 24.50 -9.03 13.72
C GLY A 296 25.22 -8.81 12.39
N LEU A 297 24.58 -8.11 11.45
CA LEU A 297 25.14 -7.69 10.17
C LEU A 297 25.97 -6.39 10.25
N GLY A 298 26.17 -5.86 11.46
CA GLY A 298 27.05 -4.72 11.72
C GLY A 298 26.39 -3.34 11.58
N PHE A 299 25.06 -3.29 11.74
CA PHE A 299 24.32 -2.03 11.93
C PHE A 299 24.44 -1.55 13.37
N SER A 300 24.61 -0.24 13.58
CA SER A 300 24.61 0.34 14.94
C SER A 300 23.23 0.28 15.61
N SER A 301 22.17 0.22 14.81
CA SER A 301 20.79 -0.02 15.24
C SER A 301 20.07 -0.85 14.21
N GLY A 302 19.49 -1.97 14.64
CA GLY A 302 18.58 -2.79 13.82
C GLY A 302 17.17 -2.23 13.70
N GLY A 303 16.90 -1.08 14.33
CA GLY A 303 15.58 -0.45 14.34
C GLY A 303 14.62 -1.04 15.38
N ILE A 304 13.41 -0.48 15.41
CA ILE A 304 12.32 -0.84 16.32
C ILE A 304 11.07 -1.06 15.48
N LEU A 305 10.43 -2.21 15.67
CA LEU A 305 9.13 -2.48 15.07
C LEU A 305 8.06 -1.65 15.76
N ARG A 306 7.28 -0.92 14.96
CA ARG A 306 6.16 -0.08 15.41
C ARG A 306 4.97 -0.32 14.49
N ASP A 307 3.79 0.05 14.97
CA ASP A 307 2.65 0.18 14.09
C ASP A 307 2.90 1.37 13.15
N LEU A 308 2.48 1.22 11.91
CA LEU A 308 2.79 2.18 10.86
C LEU A 308 2.17 3.55 11.19
N ASP A 309 3.02 4.56 11.28
CA ASP A 309 2.65 5.97 11.34
C ASP A 309 3.38 6.69 10.21
N TYR A 310 2.61 7.20 9.25
CA TYR A 310 3.20 7.80 8.07
C TYR A 310 4.05 9.03 8.38
N ALA A 311 3.74 9.81 9.41
CA ALA A 311 4.54 10.98 9.76
C ALA A 311 5.95 10.56 10.21
N ARG A 312 6.06 9.47 10.98
CA ARG A 312 7.37 8.90 11.36
C ARG A 312 8.10 8.31 10.17
N VAL A 313 7.40 7.55 9.31
CA VAL A 313 7.95 7.01 8.07
C VAL A 313 8.50 8.13 7.17
N LYS A 314 7.70 9.17 6.91
CA LYS A 314 8.14 10.34 6.12
C LYS A 314 9.38 10.99 6.74
N GLY A 315 9.46 11.05 8.07
CA GLY A 315 10.65 11.52 8.79
C GLY A 315 11.90 10.67 8.50
N GLU A 316 11.80 9.34 8.58
CA GLU A 316 12.90 8.42 8.24
C GLU A 316 13.33 8.56 6.77
N LEU A 317 12.37 8.58 5.85
CA LEU A 317 12.64 8.69 4.41
C LEU A 317 13.28 10.04 4.06
N SER A 318 12.80 11.13 4.66
CA SER A 318 13.38 12.48 4.48
C SER A 318 14.81 12.58 5.03
N ALA A 319 15.16 11.74 6.01
CA ALA A 319 16.52 11.60 6.52
C ALA A 319 17.39 10.63 5.68
N GLY A 320 16.86 10.06 4.60
CA GLY A 320 17.58 9.13 3.73
C GLY A 320 17.65 7.70 4.27
N HIS A 321 16.69 7.30 5.11
CA HIS A 321 16.62 5.97 5.69
C HIS A 321 15.41 5.19 5.12
N PRO A 322 15.61 4.17 4.27
CA PRO A 322 14.51 3.31 3.82
C PRO A 322 13.94 2.51 5.00
N VAL A 323 12.64 2.26 4.96
CA VAL A 323 11.89 1.62 6.06
C VAL A 323 11.34 0.29 5.57
N ILE A 324 11.70 -0.81 6.23
CA ILE A 324 11.05 -2.11 5.99
C ILE A 324 9.65 -2.03 6.60
N ALA A 325 8.64 -2.39 5.82
CA ALA A 325 7.26 -2.44 6.24
C ALA A 325 6.67 -3.82 5.93
N GLY A 326 5.60 -4.18 6.63
CA GLY A 326 4.85 -5.37 6.29
C GLY A 326 3.48 -5.37 6.93
N GLY A 327 2.59 -6.18 6.37
CA GLY A 327 1.23 -6.36 6.83
C GLY A 327 0.74 -7.77 6.55
N PHE A 328 -0.53 -8.01 6.85
CA PHE A 328 -1.22 -9.30 6.65
C PHE A 328 -2.43 -9.09 5.75
N SER A 329 -3.00 -10.14 5.16
CA SER A 329 -4.22 -9.99 4.34
C SER A 329 -5.46 -10.55 5.04
N HIS A 330 -5.28 -11.40 6.05
CA HIS A 330 -6.38 -12.03 6.76
C HIS A 330 -6.12 -12.08 8.26
N HIS A 331 -7.20 -11.93 9.02
CA HIS A 331 -7.25 -12.12 10.46
C HIS A 331 -8.41 -13.05 10.82
N GLU A 332 -8.13 -14.12 11.54
CA GLU A 332 -9.12 -15.03 12.10
C GLU A 332 -9.01 -15.02 13.62
N VAL A 333 -10.14 -14.88 14.33
CA VAL A 333 -10.19 -15.11 15.77
C VAL A 333 -10.69 -16.52 16.02
N ARG A 334 -9.86 -17.37 16.64
CA ARG A 334 -10.28 -18.69 17.11
C ARG A 334 -10.56 -18.65 18.59
N SER A 335 -11.83 -18.80 18.94
CA SER A 335 -12.24 -19.05 20.31
C SER A 335 -11.94 -20.50 20.66
N HIS A 336 -11.17 -20.68 21.72
CA HIS A 336 -10.80 -21.94 22.33
C HIS A 336 -11.47 -22.05 23.69
N GLY A 337 -11.66 -23.28 24.16
CA GLY A 337 -12.00 -23.50 25.55
C GLY A 337 -13.08 -24.55 25.78
N ILE A 338 -13.15 -24.95 27.04
CA ILE A 338 -14.23 -25.76 27.61
C ILE A 338 -14.61 -25.06 28.90
N TRP A 339 -15.91 -24.85 29.11
CA TRP A 339 -16.41 -24.14 30.28
C TRP A 339 -15.77 -24.68 31.58
N PRO A 340 -15.25 -23.82 32.48
CA PRO A 340 -15.34 -22.35 32.50
C PRO A 340 -14.11 -21.61 31.93
N PHE A 341 -13.25 -22.28 31.16
CA PHE A 341 -12.03 -21.69 30.61
C PHE A 341 -12.15 -21.53 29.09
N ASP A 342 -12.48 -20.33 28.67
CA ASP A 342 -12.45 -19.86 27.29
C ASP A 342 -11.34 -18.82 27.08
N TRP A 343 -10.76 -18.82 25.87
CA TRP A 343 -9.80 -17.82 25.43
C TRP A 343 -9.89 -17.63 23.92
N GLU A 344 -9.41 -16.50 23.43
CA GLU A 344 -9.39 -16.20 22.00
C GLU A 344 -7.93 -16.17 21.52
N GLU A 345 -7.70 -16.72 20.33
CA GLU A 345 -6.41 -16.65 19.64
C GLU A 345 -6.59 -15.86 18.34
N ASP A 346 -5.75 -14.84 18.15
CA ASP A 346 -5.65 -14.08 16.91
C ASP A 346 -4.68 -14.79 15.94
N LEU A 347 -5.19 -15.16 14.77
CA LEU A 347 -4.42 -15.78 13.69
C LEU A 347 -4.35 -14.82 12.51
N TYR A 348 -3.13 -14.48 12.09
CA TYR A 348 -2.89 -13.65 10.91
C TYR A 348 -2.29 -14.47 9.79
N SER A 349 -2.76 -14.29 8.55
CA SER A 349 -2.23 -14.97 7.38
C SER A 349 -2.15 -14.05 6.15
N GLY A 350 -1.47 -14.53 5.10
CA GLY A 350 -1.19 -13.73 3.90
C GLY A 350 -0.29 -12.52 4.18
N GLY A 351 0.67 -12.68 5.10
CA GLY A 351 1.67 -11.66 5.38
C GLY A 351 2.45 -11.25 4.12
N HIS A 352 2.99 -10.04 4.09
CA HIS A 352 4.00 -9.61 3.12
C HIS A 352 4.93 -8.56 3.71
N ALA A 353 6.19 -8.55 3.30
CA ALA A 353 7.19 -7.55 3.67
C ALA A 353 7.75 -6.84 2.43
N PHE A 354 7.79 -5.52 2.49
CA PHE A 354 8.20 -4.61 1.41
C PHE A 354 9.04 -3.47 1.98
N VAL A 355 9.57 -2.60 1.13
CA VAL A 355 10.38 -1.46 1.55
C VAL A 355 9.72 -0.16 1.11
N LEU A 356 9.52 0.76 2.06
CA LEU A 356 9.18 2.14 1.79
C LEU A 356 10.50 2.91 1.60
N ASP A 357 10.66 3.59 0.48
CA ASP A 357 11.97 4.17 0.13
C ASP A 357 11.90 5.51 -0.61
N GLY A 358 10.73 6.13 -0.71
CA GLY A 358 10.57 7.47 -1.29
C GLY A 358 9.20 8.06 -0.96
N TRP A 359 8.97 9.33 -1.30
CA TRP A 359 7.67 9.97 -1.12
C TRP A 359 7.52 11.20 -2.00
N CYS A 360 6.28 11.60 -2.28
CA CYS A 360 5.99 12.84 -2.97
C CYS A 360 4.67 13.43 -2.48
N VAL A 361 4.52 14.73 -2.70
CA VAL A 361 3.31 15.47 -2.31
C VAL A 361 2.67 16.05 -3.55
N PHE A 362 1.41 15.73 -3.77
CA PHE A 362 0.54 16.42 -4.71
C PHE A 362 -0.25 17.51 -3.99
N ARG A 363 -0.59 18.58 -4.70
CA ARG A 363 -1.49 19.62 -4.22
C ARG A 363 -2.56 19.91 -5.25
N ARG A 364 -3.72 20.35 -4.76
CA ARG A 364 -4.81 20.88 -5.57
C ARG A 364 -5.32 22.15 -4.91
N ARG A 365 -5.38 23.25 -5.67
CA ARG A 365 -6.00 24.49 -5.19
C ARG A 365 -7.52 24.39 -5.34
N VAL A 366 -8.24 24.75 -4.29
CA VAL A 366 -9.70 24.84 -4.26
C VAL A 366 -10.10 26.30 -4.07
N ASP A 367 -10.89 26.82 -5.00
CA ASP A 367 -11.47 28.15 -4.92
C ASP A 367 -12.96 28.03 -4.52
N VAL A 368 -13.36 28.73 -3.47
CA VAL A 368 -14.76 28.74 -2.99
C VAL A 368 -15.43 30.04 -3.39
N TYR A 369 -16.56 29.92 -4.06
CA TYR A 369 -17.36 31.03 -4.54
C TYR A 369 -18.72 31.07 -3.89
N ARG A 370 -19.15 32.24 -3.41
CA ARG A 370 -20.54 32.47 -3.03
C ARG A 370 -21.39 32.72 -4.29
N LYS A 371 -22.48 31.97 -4.45
CA LYS A 371 -23.52 32.18 -5.47
C LYS A 371 -24.28 33.47 -5.14
N MET A 372 -24.50 34.31 -6.14
CA MET A 372 -25.26 35.55 -6.04
C MET A 372 -26.44 35.52 -7.03
N GLY A 373 -27.42 36.40 -6.81
CA GLY A 373 -28.55 36.57 -7.74
C GLY A 373 -28.09 36.89 -9.17
N GLY A 374 -28.85 36.41 -10.16
CA GLY A 374 -28.57 36.63 -11.58
C GLY A 374 -27.39 35.82 -12.13
N GLY A 375 -27.08 34.66 -11.55
CA GLY A 375 -26.04 33.74 -12.04
C GLY A 375 -24.60 34.17 -11.75
N LYS A 376 -24.41 35.27 -11.02
CA LYS A 376 -23.08 35.78 -10.66
C LYS A 376 -22.47 34.97 -9.51
N ARG A 377 -21.15 34.94 -9.45
CA ARG A 377 -20.37 34.27 -8.38
C ARG A 377 -19.31 35.23 -7.85
N LYS A 378 -19.07 35.22 -6.53
CA LYS A 378 -18.01 35.99 -5.88
C LYS A 378 -17.05 35.04 -5.19
N LYS A 379 -15.77 35.10 -5.54
CA LYS A 379 -14.73 34.34 -4.86
C LYS A 379 -14.58 34.82 -3.41
N GLU A 380 -14.70 33.91 -2.46
CA GLU A 380 -14.56 34.23 -1.02
C GLU A 380 -13.22 33.80 -0.46
N ARG A 381 -12.80 32.57 -0.77
CA ARG A 381 -11.55 32.01 -0.26
C ARG A 381 -10.90 31.06 -1.24
N SER A 382 -9.60 30.83 -1.04
CA SER A 382 -8.81 29.81 -1.71
C SER A 382 -7.99 29.05 -0.68
N PHE A 383 -7.90 27.74 -0.83
CA PHE A 383 -7.00 26.91 -0.02
C PHE A 383 -6.39 25.80 -0.88
N CYS A 384 -5.35 25.14 -0.37
CA CYS A 384 -4.73 23.98 -1.02
C CYS A 384 -5.09 22.73 -0.23
N VAL A 385 -5.48 21.68 -0.95
CA VAL A 385 -5.61 20.31 -0.46
C VAL A 385 -4.35 19.56 -0.87
N TYR A 386 -3.72 18.88 0.07
CA TYR A 386 -2.51 18.10 -0.17
C TYR A 386 -2.83 16.61 -0.15
N LYS A 387 -2.10 15.85 -0.97
CA LYS A 387 -2.17 14.40 -1.02
C LYS A 387 -0.76 13.84 -1.03
N GLU A 388 -0.41 13.13 0.02
CA GLU A 388 0.92 12.55 0.20
C GLU A 388 0.91 11.09 -0.26
N LEU A 389 1.92 10.72 -1.04
CA LEU A 389 2.14 9.38 -1.52
C LEU A 389 3.52 8.89 -1.07
N VAL A 390 3.63 7.59 -0.78
CA VAL A 390 4.86 6.91 -0.38
C VAL A 390 5.25 5.90 -1.45
N HIS A 391 6.52 5.91 -1.86
CA HIS A 391 7.05 4.90 -2.78
C HIS A 391 7.28 3.59 -2.05
N VAL A 392 6.87 2.50 -2.69
CA VAL A 392 6.95 1.13 -2.21
C VAL A 392 7.71 0.29 -3.23
N ASN A 393 8.79 -0.35 -2.80
CA ASN A 393 9.42 -1.45 -3.50
C ASN A 393 8.86 -2.78 -2.96
N MET A 394 8.15 -3.51 -3.81
CA MET A 394 7.41 -4.73 -3.44
C MET A 394 8.29 -5.96 -3.24
N GLY A 395 9.56 -5.92 -3.70
CA GLY A 395 10.44 -7.10 -3.65
C GLY A 395 10.01 -8.20 -4.62
N TRP A 396 9.62 -7.83 -5.85
CA TRP A 396 9.01 -8.74 -6.83
C TRP A 396 9.81 -8.93 -8.13
N ASP A 397 11.06 -8.48 -8.19
CA ASP A 397 11.94 -8.62 -9.37
C ASP A 397 11.41 -7.95 -10.66
N ASP A 398 10.45 -7.04 -10.53
CA ASP A 398 9.84 -6.29 -11.63
C ASP A 398 9.44 -4.89 -11.10
N PRO A 399 9.94 -3.79 -11.68
CA PRO A 399 9.54 -2.44 -11.27
C PRO A 399 8.06 -2.16 -11.55
N TRP A 400 7.38 -2.98 -12.36
CA TRP A 400 5.95 -2.87 -12.64
C TRP A 400 5.08 -2.79 -11.38
N CYS A 401 5.47 -3.47 -10.30
CA CYS A 401 4.76 -3.48 -9.02
C CYS A 401 5.18 -2.32 -8.10
N ASN A 402 6.27 -1.62 -8.41
CA ASN A 402 6.84 -0.57 -7.58
C ASN A 402 6.20 0.76 -7.93
N GLY A 403 5.70 1.45 -6.92
CA GLY A 403 4.90 2.64 -7.15
C GLY A 403 4.73 3.47 -5.91
N TYR A 404 4.12 4.62 -6.10
CA TYR A 404 3.76 5.57 -5.06
C TYR A 404 2.30 5.38 -4.69
N PHE A 405 2.04 5.12 -3.43
CA PHE A 405 0.72 4.79 -2.89
C PHE A 405 0.26 5.89 -1.95
N TYR A 406 -1.03 6.25 -2.00
CA TYR A 406 -1.63 7.21 -1.10
C TYR A 406 -1.39 6.79 0.36
N CYS A 407 -0.77 7.67 1.15
CA CYS A 407 -0.32 7.32 2.51
C CYS A 407 -1.47 6.89 3.44
N GLY A 408 -2.68 7.37 3.18
CA GLY A 408 -3.86 6.97 3.95
C GLY A 408 -4.22 5.49 3.82
N LEU A 409 -3.73 4.78 2.79
CA LEU A 409 -3.86 3.32 2.70
C LEU A 409 -3.19 2.61 3.88
N PHE A 410 -2.24 3.27 4.53
CA PHE A 410 -1.48 2.73 5.65
C PHE A 410 -1.96 3.25 7.01
N ASP A 411 -2.99 4.11 7.04
CA ASP A 411 -3.57 4.61 8.29
C ASP A 411 -4.43 3.52 8.94
N THR A 412 -3.94 2.98 10.07
CA THR A 412 -4.60 1.94 10.85
C THR A 412 -5.48 2.51 11.97
N GLU A 413 -5.44 3.82 12.23
CA GLU A 413 -6.24 4.47 13.28
C GLU A 413 -7.64 4.87 12.77
N ARG A 414 -7.79 5.10 11.46
CA ARG A 414 -9.06 5.43 10.80
C ARG A 414 -9.64 4.23 10.06
N MET A 415 -9.84 3.14 10.78
CA MET A 415 -10.54 1.95 10.28
C MET A 415 -12.07 2.12 10.35
N PRO A 416 -12.82 1.67 9.33
CA PRO A 416 -14.28 1.73 9.34
C PRO A 416 -14.86 0.83 10.41
N TYR A 417 -15.83 1.34 11.18
CA TYR A 417 -17.08 0.60 11.38
C TYR A 417 -18.24 1.58 11.70
N PRO A 418 -19.48 1.23 11.32
CA PRO A 418 -20.68 1.97 11.68
C PRO A 418 -21.13 1.65 13.12
N ASP A 419 -21.74 2.65 13.74
CA ASP A 419 -22.26 2.70 15.10
C ASP A 419 -23.29 1.59 15.45
N ARG A 420 -22.83 0.38 15.79
CA ARG A 420 -23.64 -0.56 16.58
C ARG A 420 -22.84 -1.20 17.72
N PRO A 421 -23.31 -1.08 18.98
CA PRO A 421 -22.73 -1.81 20.10
C PRO A 421 -23.30 -3.23 20.09
N THR A 422 -22.69 -4.12 19.32
CA THR A 422 -22.75 -5.56 19.60
C THR A 422 -21.44 -5.93 20.28
N SER A 423 -21.54 -6.51 21.47
CA SER A 423 -20.41 -7.02 22.25
C SER A 423 -19.47 -7.84 21.36
N GLY A 424 -18.24 -7.36 21.18
CA GLY A 424 -17.18 -8.06 20.46
C GLY A 424 -17.02 -7.68 18.98
N ARG A 425 -16.80 -6.40 18.66
CA ARG A 425 -16.08 -5.99 17.43
C ARG A 425 -15.18 -4.79 17.73
N ARG A 426 -13.87 -5.03 17.69
CA ARG A 426 -12.76 -4.04 17.70
C ARG A 426 -12.09 -4.09 16.30
N PRO A 427 -11.36 -3.03 15.87
CA PRO A 427 -11.26 -2.54 14.48
C PRO A 427 -10.71 -3.57 13.48
N SER A 428 -10.92 -3.36 12.18
CA SER A 428 -10.57 -4.29 11.09
C SER A 428 -9.07 -4.62 11.03
N TYR A 429 -8.64 -5.58 11.86
CA TYR A 429 -7.24 -6.00 12.05
C TYR A 429 -6.64 -6.74 10.83
N GLU A 430 -7.32 -6.83 9.70
CA GLU A 430 -6.91 -7.66 8.54
C GLU A 430 -5.50 -7.36 8.05
N TYR A 431 -5.01 -6.12 8.21
CA TYR A 431 -3.72 -5.70 7.64
C TYR A 431 -2.53 -5.56 8.59
N LEU A 432 -2.74 -5.51 9.92
CA LEU A 432 -1.72 -5.26 10.97
C LEU A 432 -0.38 -4.68 10.45
N LEU A 433 -0.45 -3.45 9.90
CA LEU A 433 0.69 -2.83 9.21
C LEU A 433 1.73 -2.37 10.22
N LYS A 434 2.95 -2.89 10.07
CA LYS A 434 4.09 -2.55 10.91
C LYS A 434 5.26 -2.03 10.09
N THR A 435 6.05 -1.16 10.69
CA THR A 435 7.26 -0.56 10.14
C THR A 435 8.45 -0.81 11.05
N LEU A 436 9.60 -1.05 10.45
CA LEU A 436 10.89 -1.12 11.12
C LEU A 436 11.59 0.24 10.99
N GLU A 437 11.44 1.08 12.01
CA GLU A 437 11.96 2.45 12.03
C GLU A 437 13.30 2.50 12.78
N GLY A 438 14.19 3.44 12.43
CA GLY A 438 15.43 3.64 13.20
C GLY A 438 16.57 2.68 12.86
N VAL A 439 16.57 2.05 11.67
CA VAL A 439 17.70 1.27 11.16
C VAL A 439 18.86 2.22 10.87
N ARG A 440 20.03 1.99 11.48
CA ARG A 440 21.22 2.85 11.33
C ARG A 440 22.46 2.03 11.01
N PRO A 441 23.18 2.35 9.92
CA PRO A 441 24.34 1.60 9.46
C PRO A 441 25.47 1.61 10.48
#